data_AF-A0AA39FCU3-F1
#
_entry.id   AF-A0AA39FCU3-F1
#
_cell.length_a   1.000
_cell.length_b   1.000
_cell.length_c   1.000
_cell.angle_alpha   90.00
_cell.angle_beta   90.00
_cell.angle_gamma   90.00
#
_symmetry.space_group_name_H-M   'P 1'
#
loop_
_entity.id
_entity.type
_entity.pdbx_description
1 polymer ?
#
loop_
_entity_poly.entity_id
_entity_poly.type
_entity_poly.pdbx_seq_one_letter_code
_entity_poly.pdbx_strand_id
1 'polypeptide(L)'
;MTPLLVDRLTVKNDEITIGARDGSAHVLRCLKVWYDLPSDVFFIAINLMDRFLTKMKARPKHMACISVSSFHIAAVQMAQSLDADHLVSISQCKCTGGDLKRMSDLIRNKLEWAPGTTPITALTFLRLFNVMFHAAASQLGLGELYASIVTESELFLRLEMVICDGNCASLRPSEVALVLLCTYLDSAVNRLDPNADVKMSLAAIPGPSSIDIAQTPAQQMLSLVEFAAELQKICKISDDSFISTHELVSAILVKYNAQEQTPHRQRLVWRLSSRTARLLRPTDKFTSVLPVIAEHAPVPSPSRIRKNRKFGRRHGNKRR
;
A
#
# COMPACT_ATOMS: atom_id res chain seq x y z
N MET A 1 -37.38 13.83 -41.01
CA MET A 1 -36.01 13.52 -41.44
C MET A 1 -35.07 14.21 -40.45
N THR A 2 -34.47 13.42 -39.54
CA THR A 2 -33.34 13.72 -38.61
C THR A 2 -33.44 14.89 -37.60
N PRO A 3 -32.86 14.76 -36.39
CA PRO A 3 -33.14 13.72 -35.40
C PRO A 3 -33.37 14.31 -33.99
N LEU A 4 -34.06 13.52 -33.16
CA LEU A 4 -34.26 13.75 -31.73
C LEU A 4 -32.91 13.73 -30.98
N LEU A 5 -32.68 14.79 -30.19
CA LEU A 5 -31.67 14.84 -29.14
C LEU A 5 -31.91 13.68 -28.18
N VAL A 6 -31.02 12.69 -28.23
CA VAL A 6 -30.85 11.70 -27.17
C VAL A 6 -30.31 12.45 -25.97
N ASP A 7 -31.20 12.85 -25.08
CA ASP A 7 -30.84 13.32 -23.75
C ASP A 7 -30.14 12.14 -23.06
N ARG A 8 -28.81 12.26 -22.94
CA ARG A 8 -27.99 11.26 -22.25
C ARG A 8 -28.46 11.26 -20.81
N LEU A 9 -29.25 10.24 -20.45
CA LEU A 9 -29.53 9.87 -19.07
C LEU A 9 -28.19 9.70 -18.35
N THR A 10 -27.75 10.76 -17.67
CA THR A 10 -26.68 10.68 -16.70
C THR A 10 -27.25 9.90 -15.53
N VAL A 11 -27.04 8.58 -15.53
CA VAL A 11 -27.18 7.78 -14.33
C VAL A 11 -26.22 8.39 -13.31
N LYS A 12 -26.74 9.25 -12.43
CA LYS A 12 -25.99 9.73 -11.28
C LYS A 12 -25.71 8.52 -10.42
N ASN A 13 -24.49 7.99 -10.51
CA ASN A 13 -23.99 7.04 -9.54
C ASN A 13 -23.88 7.77 -8.19
N ASP A 14 -24.97 7.74 -7.43
CA ASP A 14 -25.11 8.37 -6.12
C ASP A 14 -24.39 7.59 -5.01
N GLU A 15 -23.71 6.49 -5.37
CA GLU A 15 -23.01 5.58 -4.47
C GLU A 15 -21.49 5.70 -4.62
N ILE A 16 -20.79 5.46 -3.52
CA ILE A 16 -19.33 5.47 -3.46
C ILE A 16 -18.81 4.26 -4.25
N THR A 17 -17.96 4.53 -5.24
CA THR A 17 -17.32 3.48 -6.05
C THR A 17 -16.10 2.90 -5.33
N ILE A 18 -15.70 1.68 -5.72
CA ILE A 18 -14.47 1.04 -5.25
C ILE A 18 -13.26 1.98 -5.47
N GLY A 19 -13.14 2.60 -6.65
CA GLY A 19 -12.05 3.54 -6.93
C GLY A 19 -12.04 4.79 -6.03
N ALA A 20 -13.20 5.26 -5.55
CA ALA A 20 -13.26 6.37 -4.58
C ALA A 20 -12.81 5.93 -3.18
N ARG A 21 -13.12 4.68 -2.80
CA ARG A 21 -12.63 4.04 -1.58
C ARG A 21 -11.12 3.84 -1.63
N ASP A 22 -10.61 3.28 -2.71
CA ASP A 22 -9.18 2.98 -2.89
C ASP A 22 -8.34 4.26 -2.92
N GLY A 23 -8.82 5.27 -3.64
CA GLY A 23 -8.20 6.60 -3.60
C GLY A 23 -8.11 7.17 -2.19
N SER A 24 -9.16 6.99 -1.38
CA SER A 24 -9.14 7.40 0.02
C SER A 24 -8.19 6.56 0.87
N ALA A 25 -8.14 5.25 0.68
CA ALA A 25 -7.23 4.36 1.39
C ALA A 25 -5.76 4.75 1.15
N HIS A 26 -5.39 5.07 -0.10
CA HIS A 26 -4.05 5.59 -0.40
C HIS A 26 -3.77 6.93 0.28
N VAL A 27 -4.74 7.84 0.37
CA VAL A 27 -4.59 9.09 1.14
C VAL A 27 -4.33 8.79 2.61
N LEU A 28 -5.06 7.84 3.21
CA LEU A 28 -4.83 7.46 4.62
C LEU A 28 -3.45 6.85 4.83
N ARG A 29 -2.96 6.04 3.89
CA ARG A 29 -1.59 5.52 3.92
C ARG A 29 -0.56 6.65 3.83
N CYS A 30 -0.77 7.64 2.97
CA CYS A 30 0.08 8.84 2.90
C CYS A 30 0.06 9.62 4.23
N LEU A 31 -1.10 9.78 4.87
CA LEU A 31 -1.21 10.47 6.16
C LEU A 31 -0.48 9.71 7.27
N LYS A 32 -0.61 8.37 7.30
CA LYS A 32 0.14 7.51 8.22
C LYS A 32 1.65 7.75 8.12
N VAL A 33 2.18 7.81 6.90
CA VAL A 33 3.59 8.12 6.66
C VAL A 33 3.92 9.57 7.05
N TRP A 34 3.07 10.53 6.69
CA TRP A 34 3.29 11.96 6.98
C TRP A 34 3.39 12.27 8.47
N TYR A 35 2.54 11.62 9.27
CA TYR A 35 2.49 11.80 10.72
C TYR A 35 3.37 10.80 11.49
N ASP A 36 4.14 9.96 10.79
CA ASP A 36 4.98 8.91 11.39
C ASP A 36 4.21 8.02 12.38
N LEU A 37 3.02 7.57 11.95
CA LEU A 37 2.12 6.75 12.77
C LEU A 37 2.33 5.26 12.50
N PRO A 38 2.10 4.39 13.51
CA PRO A 38 2.18 2.94 13.32
C PRO A 38 1.11 2.46 12.33
N SER A 39 1.38 1.33 11.66
CA SER A 39 0.45 0.74 10.69
C SER A 39 -0.92 0.46 11.31
N ASP A 40 -0.99 0.13 12.60
CA ASP A 40 -2.24 -0.06 13.34
C ASP A 40 -3.25 1.07 13.13
N VAL A 41 -2.81 2.34 13.16
CA VAL A 41 -3.70 3.50 12.92
C VAL A 41 -4.35 3.39 11.55
N PHE A 42 -3.57 3.03 10.53
CA PHE A 42 -4.08 2.88 9.17
C PHE A 42 -5.06 1.70 9.04
N PHE A 43 -4.75 0.53 9.60
CA PHE A 43 -5.65 -0.62 9.54
C PHE A 43 -6.96 -0.40 10.31
N ILE A 44 -6.90 0.26 11.47
CA ILE A 44 -8.09 0.65 12.23
C ILE A 44 -8.91 1.65 11.43
N ALA A 45 -8.27 2.65 10.81
CA ALA A 45 -8.96 3.64 9.99
C ALA A 45 -9.68 3.01 8.78
N ILE A 46 -9.05 2.07 8.08
CA ILE A 46 -9.66 1.32 6.99
C ILE A 46 -10.84 0.48 7.50
N ASN A 47 -10.67 -0.23 8.63
CA ASN A 47 -11.76 -1.01 9.24
C ASN A 47 -12.96 -0.14 9.59
N LEU A 48 -12.74 1.03 10.20
CA LEU A 48 -13.79 1.99 10.52
C LEU A 48 -14.49 2.51 9.26
N MET A 49 -13.71 2.91 8.27
CA MET A 49 -14.23 3.43 7.00
C MET A 49 -15.10 2.38 6.30
N ASP A 50 -14.58 1.17 6.09
CA ASP A 50 -15.31 0.11 5.37
C ASP A 50 -16.55 -0.33 6.14
N ARG A 51 -16.47 -0.52 7.47
CA ARG A 51 -17.66 -0.83 8.31
C ARG A 51 -18.70 0.27 8.31
N PHE A 52 -18.27 1.53 8.24
CA PHE A 52 -19.21 2.64 8.15
C PHE A 52 -19.94 2.62 6.80
N LEU A 53 -19.20 2.41 5.71
CA LEU A 53 -19.77 2.34 4.36
C LEU A 53 -20.70 1.14 4.15
N THR A 54 -20.50 0.02 4.86
CA THR A 54 -21.45 -1.09 4.82
C THR A 54 -22.75 -0.80 5.57
N LYS A 55 -22.72 0.03 6.63
CA LYS A 55 -23.92 0.42 7.40
C LYS A 55 -24.65 1.65 6.83
N MET A 56 -23.96 2.50 6.07
CA MET A 56 -24.44 3.82 5.71
C MET A 56 -24.41 4.05 4.21
N LYS A 57 -25.56 4.44 3.63
CA LYS A 57 -25.61 4.92 2.24
C LYS A 57 -25.06 6.34 2.15
N ALA A 58 -23.76 6.46 1.87
CA ALA A 58 -23.06 7.73 1.75
C ALA A 58 -22.88 8.17 0.29
N ARG A 59 -22.96 9.48 0.05
CA ARG A 59 -22.73 10.07 -1.28
C ARG A 59 -21.23 10.24 -1.53
N PRO A 60 -20.75 10.15 -2.79
CA PRO A 60 -19.33 10.33 -3.15
C PRO A 60 -18.68 11.59 -2.59
N LYS A 61 -19.42 12.70 -2.51
CA LYS A 61 -18.93 13.97 -1.94
C LYS A 61 -18.47 13.88 -0.47
N HIS A 62 -18.94 12.88 0.27
CA HIS A 62 -18.60 12.68 1.68
C HIS A 62 -17.43 11.73 1.89
N MET A 63 -16.98 11.01 0.85
CA MET A 63 -15.99 9.94 0.97
C MET A 63 -14.70 10.42 1.66
N ALA A 64 -14.14 11.56 1.23
CA ALA A 64 -12.92 12.12 1.80
C ALA A 64 -13.08 12.54 3.27
N CYS A 65 -14.25 13.05 3.65
CA CYS A 65 -14.52 13.41 5.05
C CYS A 65 -14.67 12.14 5.90
N ILE A 66 -15.36 11.11 5.41
CA ILE A 66 -15.53 9.82 6.09
C ILE A 66 -14.17 9.17 6.35
N SER A 67 -13.32 9.07 5.33
CA SER A 67 -12.00 8.43 5.45
C SER A 67 -11.08 9.18 6.42
N VAL A 68 -10.95 10.49 6.27
CA VAL A 68 -10.08 11.31 7.15
C VAL A 68 -10.61 11.35 8.59
N SER A 69 -11.94 11.31 8.78
CA SER A 69 -12.53 11.21 10.12
C SER A 69 -12.31 9.84 10.75
N SER A 70 -12.33 8.76 9.96
CA SER A 70 -11.97 7.41 10.41
C SER A 70 -10.51 7.35 10.84
N PHE A 71 -9.62 7.99 10.08
CA PHE A 71 -8.21 8.14 10.43
C PHE A 71 -8.02 8.97 11.70
N HIS A 72 -8.76 10.07 11.86
CA HIS A 72 -8.72 10.88 13.08
C HIS A 72 -9.12 10.07 14.32
N ILE A 73 -10.18 9.27 14.24
CA ILE A 73 -10.60 8.39 15.34
C ILE A 73 -9.47 7.41 15.69
N ALA A 74 -8.91 6.72 14.70
CA ALA A 74 -7.84 5.74 14.91
C ALA A 74 -6.57 6.40 15.48
N ALA A 75 -6.19 7.55 14.95
CA ALA A 75 -5.00 8.28 15.37
C ALA A 75 -5.16 8.81 16.79
N VAL A 76 -6.29 9.43 17.14
CA VAL A 76 -6.53 9.93 18.52
C VAL A 76 -6.56 8.80 19.54
N GLN A 77 -7.03 7.61 19.14
CA GLN A 77 -7.02 6.45 20.03
C GLN A 77 -5.60 5.95 20.33
N MET A 78 -4.67 6.06 19.38
CA MET A 78 -3.29 5.57 19.51
C MET A 78 -2.26 6.65 19.87
N ALA A 79 -2.55 7.91 19.55
CA ALA A 79 -1.72 9.08 19.76
C ALA A 79 -2.56 10.16 20.47
N GLN A 80 -2.10 10.61 21.64
CA GLN A 80 -2.93 11.39 22.58
C GLN A 80 -3.43 12.75 22.05
N SER A 81 -2.90 13.29 20.94
CA SER A 81 -3.50 14.46 20.29
C SER A 81 -3.12 14.57 18.80
N LEU A 82 -4.12 14.59 17.93
CA LEU A 82 -3.98 14.98 16.52
C LEU A 82 -4.91 16.17 16.23
N ASP A 83 -4.32 17.30 15.87
CA ASP A 83 -5.08 18.52 15.57
C ASP A 83 -5.94 18.34 14.30
N ALA A 84 -7.24 18.59 14.45
CA ALA A 84 -8.22 18.39 13.39
C ALA A 84 -8.01 19.37 12.23
N ASP A 85 -7.70 20.63 12.53
CA ASP A 85 -7.53 21.66 11.50
C ASP A 85 -6.25 21.41 10.67
N HIS A 86 -5.17 21.01 11.34
CA HIS A 86 -3.95 20.57 10.66
C HIS A 86 -4.19 19.32 9.81
N LEU A 87 -4.89 18.30 10.33
CA LEU A 87 -5.21 17.08 9.58
C LEU A 87 -6.04 17.38 8.32
N VAL A 88 -7.06 18.22 8.43
CA VAL A 88 -7.87 18.68 7.29
C VAL A 88 -7.00 19.41 6.25
N SER A 89 -6.08 20.26 6.71
CA SER A 89 -5.18 21.00 5.83
C SER A 89 -4.26 20.07 5.01
N ILE A 90 -3.64 19.09 5.67
CA ILE A 90 -2.72 18.13 5.01
C ILE A 90 -3.47 17.13 4.12
N SER A 91 -4.60 16.61 4.59
CA SER A 91 -5.40 15.63 3.84
C SER A 91 -6.11 16.22 2.62
N GLN A 92 -6.32 17.53 2.58
CA GLN A 92 -7.06 18.21 1.51
C GLN A 92 -8.47 17.62 1.28
N CYS A 93 -9.12 17.09 2.33
CA CYS A 93 -10.49 16.55 2.28
C CYS A 93 -11.55 17.58 1.83
N LYS A 94 -11.18 18.87 1.77
CA LYS A 94 -12.07 20.04 1.53
C LYS A 94 -13.17 20.20 2.60
N CYS A 95 -13.03 19.52 3.73
CA CYS A 95 -13.87 19.63 4.90
C CYS A 95 -13.32 20.70 5.87
N THR A 96 -14.07 21.10 6.89
CA THR A 96 -13.56 21.92 8.02
C THR A 96 -13.21 21.03 9.22
N GLY A 97 -12.42 21.53 10.19
CA GLY A 97 -12.17 20.79 11.44
C GLY A 97 -13.46 20.48 12.21
N GLY A 98 -14.47 21.35 12.13
CA GLY A 98 -15.81 21.10 12.68
C GLY A 98 -16.56 19.97 11.97
N ASP A 99 -16.50 19.91 10.63
CA ASP A 99 -17.09 18.82 9.85
C ASP A 99 -16.42 17.48 10.17
N LEU A 100 -15.10 17.47 10.33
CA LEU A 100 -14.33 16.30 10.71
C LEU A 100 -14.77 15.78 12.07
N LYS A 101 -14.83 16.64 13.10
CA LYS A 101 -15.30 16.23 14.45
C LYS A 101 -16.72 15.67 14.41
N ARG A 102 -17.63 16.34 13.69
CA ARG A 102 -19.03 15.88 13.53
C ARG A 102 -19.11 14.53 12.83
N MET A 103 -18.32 14.32 11.78
CA MET A 103 -18.27 13.04 11.06
C MET A 103 -17.64 11.95 11.92
N SER A 104 -16.61 12.24 12.70
CA SER A 104 -16.05 11.31 13.68
C SER A 104 -17.09 10.86 14.70
N ASP A 105 -17.89 11.78 15.24
CA ASP A 105 -18.96 11.43 16.17
C ASP A 105 -20.05 10.59 15.51
N LEU A 106 -20.42 10.91 14.25
CA LEU A 106 -21.35 10.09 13.48
C LEU A 106 -20.83 8.65 13.29
N ILE A 107 -19.57 8.49 12.91
CA ILE A 107 -18.94 7.19 12.72
C ILE A 107 -18.95 6.41 14.04
N ARG A 108 -18.52 7.03 15.14
CA ARG A 108 -18.52 6.38 16.47
C ARG A 108 -19.91 5.92 16.86
N ASN A 109 -20.92 6.77 16.69
CA ASN A 109 -22.30 6.45 17.07
C ASN A 109 -22.90 5.34 16.20
N LYS A 110 -22.65 5.34 14.88
CA LYS A 110 -23.18 4.31 13.96
C LYS A 110 -22.50 2.96 14.09
N LEU A 111 -21.23 2.96 14.49
CA LEU A 111 -20.45 1.75 14.71
C LEU A 111 -20.44 1.28 16.16
N GLU A 112 -21.04 2.04 17.08
CA GLU A 112 -20.98 1.82 18.53
C GLU A 112 -19.52 1.69 18.99
N TRP A 113 -18.66 2.57 18.46
CA TRP A 113 -17.22 2.54 18.70
C TRP A 113 -16.86 3.11 20.07
N ALA A 114 -16.50 2.23 21.00
CA ALA A 114 -16.01 2.63 22.31
C ALA A 114 -14.52 3.06 22.27
N PRO A 115 -14.09 4.02 23.11
CA PRO A 115 -12.68 4.34 23.29
C PRO A 115 -11.87 3.11 23.70
N GLY A 116 -10.68 2.94 23.12
CA GLY A 116 -9.80 1.80 23.39
C GLY A 116 -10.13 0.52 22.61
N THR A 117 -11.18 0.51 21.78
CA THR A 117 -11.53 -0.66 20.96
C THR A 117 -10.44 -0.96 19.94
N THR A 118 -9.82 -2.14 20.00
CA THR A 118 -8.89 -2.60 18.96
C THR A 118 -9.56 -3.68 18.10
N PRO A 119 -9.84 -3.41 16.81
CA PRO A 119 -10.45 -4.39 15.93
C PRO A 119 -9.41 -5.45 15.54
N ILE A 120 -9.85 -6.68 15.36
CA ILE A 120 -9.00 -7.72 14.77
C ILE A 120 -8.92 -7.44 13.26
N THR A 121 -7.71 -7.19 12.77
CA THR A 121 -7.46 -6.85 11.37
C THR A 121 -6.48 -7.84 10.74
N ALA A 122 -6.24 -7.72 9.43
CA ALA A 122 -5.27 -8.56 8.73
C ALA A 122 -3.86 -8.36 9.32
N LEU A 123 -3.54 -7.15 9.82
CA LEU A 123 -2.28 -6.87 10.51
C LEU A 123 -2.13 -7.69 11.79
N THR A 124 -3.21 -7.87 12.55
CA THR A 124 -3.23 -8.69 13.78
C THR A 124 -2.88 -10.14 13.46
N PHE A 125 -3.50 -10.72 12.43
CA PHE A 125 -3.22 -12.08 11.99
C PHE A 125 -1.81 -12.21 11.40
N LEU A 126 -1.35 -11.23 10.63
CA LEU A 126 -0.02 -11.25 10.01
C LEU A 126 1.08 -11.29 11.07
N ARG A 127 0.97 -10.47 12.12
CA ARG A 127 1.89 -10.52 13.27
C ARG A 127 1.87 -11.88 13.96
N LEU A 128 0.67 -12.41 14.22
CA LEU A 128 0.50 -13.72 14.86
C LEU A 128 1.14 -14.84 14.01
N PHE A 129 0.85 -14.87 12.71
CA PHE A 129 1.44 -15.84 11.80
C PHE A 129 2.95 -15.69 11.72
N ASN A 130 3.48 -14.47 11.59
CA ASN A 130 4.93 -14.24 11.55
C ASN A 130 5.64 -14.81 12.79
N VAL A 131 5.08 -14.59 13.99
CA VAL A 131 5.61 -15.16 15.24
C VAL A 131 5.56 -16.69 15.21
N MET A 132 4.45 -17.28 14.76
CA MET A 132 4.30 -18.73 14.68
C MET A 132 5.25 -19.37 13.64
N PHE A 133 5.43 -18.75 12.48
CA PHE A 133 6.38 -19.20 11.46
C PHE A 133 7.83 -19.07 11.95
N HIS A 134 8.18 -17.98 12.63
CA HIS A 134 9.50 -17.83 13.24
C HIS A 134 9.75 -18.93 14.30
N ALA A 135 8.75 -19.23 15.13
CA ALA A 135 8.83 -20.30 16.13
C ALA A 135 9.00 -21.68 15.46
N ALA A 136 8.22 -21.97 14.40
CA ALA A 136 8.35 -23.20 13.63
C ALA A 136 9.73 -23.30 12.96
N ALA A 137 10.22 -22.23 12.34
CA ALA A 137 11.56 -22.17 11.76
C ALA A 137 12.65 -22.40 12.83
N SER A 138 12.48 -21.85 14.04
CA SER A 138 13.42 -22.02 15.14
C SER A 138 13.50 -23.48 15.60
N GLN A 139 12.38 -24.20 15.65
CA GLN A 139 12.36 -25.63 15.97
C GLN A 139 13.09 -26.49 14.93
N LEU A 140 13.18 -26.00 13.69
CA LEU A 140 13.89 -26.63 12.58
C LEU A 140 15.35 -26.15 12.45
N GLY A 141 15.84 -25.31 13.36
CA GLY A 141 17.18 -24.71 13.29
C GLY A 141 17.33 -23.60 12.25
N LEU A 142 16.23 -23.09 11.70
CA LEU A 142 16.17 -22.06 10.64
C LEU A 142 15.77 -20.68 11.17
N GLY A 143 15.68 -20.48 12.49
CA GLY A 143 15.19 -19.22 13.08
C GLY A 143 15.94 -17.98 12.61
N GLU A 144 17.28 -18.02 12.65
CA GLU A 144 18.14 -16.92 12.19
C GLU A 144 17.98 -16.66 10.68
N LEU A 145 17.89 -17.72 9.87
CA LEU A 145 17.66 -17.60 8.43
C LEU A 145 16.31 -16.93 8.16
N TYR A 146 15.25 -17.38 8.84
CA TYR A 146 13.92 -16.80 8.73
C TYR A 146 13.94 -15.31 9.10
N ALA A 147 14.53 -14.95 10.24
CA ALA A 147 14.65 -13.56 10.69
C ALA A 147 15.45 -12.69 9.72
N SER A 148 16.45 -13.26 9.04
CA SER A 148 17.25 -12.53 8.05
C SER A 148 16.50 -12.21 6.76
N ILE A 149 15.54 -13.06 6.36
CA ILE A 149 14.82 -12.88 5.08
C ILE A 149 13.43 -12.31 5.25
N VAL A 150 12.77 -12.56 6.39
CA VAL A 150 11.43 -12.08 6.72
C VAL A 150 11.52 -10.90 7.66
N THR A 151 11.40 -9.72 7.08
CA THR A 151 11.40 -8.46 7.84
C THR A 151 9.97 -7.97 8.04
N GLU A 152 9.61 -7.68 9.28
CA GLU A 152 8.25 -7.28 9.66
C GLU A 152 7.79 -6.00 8.94
N SER A 153 8.70 -5.02 8.80
CA SER A 153 8.44 -3.77 8.06
C SER A 153 8.04 -4.03 6.61
N GLU A 154 8.70 -4.97 5.93
CA GLU A 154 8.42 -5.32 4.53
C GLU A 154 7.08 -6.05 4.36
N LEU A 155 6.71 -6.89 5.34
CA LEU A 155 5.39 -7.53 5.39
C LEU A 155 4.29 -6.48 5.57
N PHE A 156 4.50 -5.50 6.46
CA PHE A 156 3.53 -4.44 6.71
C PHE A 156 3.32 -3.57 5.48
N LEU A 157 4.40 -3.15 4.81
CA LEU A 157 4.31 -2.34 3.60
C LEU A 157 3.51 -3.03 2.50
N ARG A 158 3.70 -4.35 2.32
CA ARG A 158 2.94 -5.14 1.34
C ARG A 158 1.49 -5.29 1.74
N LEU A 159 1.22 -5.58 3.02
CA LEU A 159 -0.15 -5.68 3.50
C LEU A 159 -0.90 -4.35 3.35
N GLU A 160 -0.23 -3.22 3.62
CA GLU A 160 -0.79 -1.88 3.40
C GLU A 160 -1.20 -1.63 1.96
N MET A 161 -0.46 -2.18 0.99
CA MET A 161 -0.82 -2.09 -0.43
C MET A 161 -2.03 -2.96 -0.75
N VAL A 162 -2.09 -4.18 -0.19
CA VAL A 162 -3.23 -5.09 -0.40
C VAL A 162 -4.53 -4.50 0.14
N ILE A 163 -4.52 -3.95 1.36
CA ILE A 163 -5.76 -3.38 1.94
C ILE A 163 -6.22 -2.08 1.27
N CYS A 164 -5.37 -1.43 0.48
CA CYS A 164 -5.76 -0.28 -0.34
C CYS A 164 -6.67 -0.69 -1.51
N ASP A 165 -6.63 -1.95 -1.96
CA ASP A 165 -7.48 -2.43 -3.04
C ASP A 165 -8.84 -2.90 -2.48
N GLY A 166 -9.93 -2.28 -2.95
CA GLY A 166 -11.27 -2.56 -2.44
C GLY A 166 -11.80 -3.95 -2.81
N ASN A 167 -11.20 -4.63 -3.79
CA ASN A 167 -11.53 -6.03 -4.08
C ASN A 167 -11.08 -6.96 -2.93
N CYS A 168 -10.12 -6.52 -2.12
CA CYS A 168 -9.67 -7.25 -0.94
C CYS A 168 -10.53 -6.96 0.31
N ALA A 169 -11.44 -5.99 0.27
CA ALA A 169 -12.19 -5.55 1.46
C ALA A 169 -13.18 -6.60 2.01
N SER A 170 -13.64 -7.52 1.17
CA SER A 170 -14.53 -8.63 1.55
C SER A 170 -13.79 -9.88 2.01
N LEU A 171 -12.48 -9.94 1.82
CA LEU A 171 -11.67 -11.11 2.16
C LEU A 171 -11.49 -11.24 3.67
N ARG A 172 -11.34 -12.47 4.15
CA ARG A 172 -11.11 -12.73 5.57
C ARG A 172 -9.73 -12.20 5.98
N PRO A 173 -9.63 -11.46 7.10
CA PRO A 173 -8.34 -10.93 7.57
C PRO A 173 -7.23 -11.97 7.76
N SER A 174 -7.56 -13.15 8.28
CA SER A 174 -6.62 -14.27 8.45
C SER A 174 -6.15 -14.85 7.12
N GLU A 175 -7.03 -14.88 6.13
CA GLU A 175 -6.73 -15.43 4.82
C GLU A 175 -5.77 -14.53 4.05
N VAL A 176 -6.06 -13.21 4.01
CA VAL A 176 -5.16 -12.22 3.42
C VAL A 176 -3.79 -12.26 4.08
N ALA A 177 -3.74 -12.35 5.41
CA ALA A 177 -2.49 -12.39 6.16
C ALA A 177 -1.65 -13.64 5.86
N LEU A 178 -2.28 -14.82 5.83
CA LEU A 178 -1.59 -16.08 5.55
C LEU A 178 -1.07 -16.12 4.11
N VAL A 179 -1.92 -15.78 3.14
CA VAL A 179 -1.55 -15.71 1.72
C VAL A 179 -0.38 -14.75 1.50
N LEU A 180 -0.46 -13.53 2.06
CA LEU A 180 0.62 -12.55 1.94
C LEU A 180 1.96 -13.09 2.48
N LEU A 181 1.93 -13.74 3.65
CA LEU A 181 3.13 -14.28 4.27
C LEU A 181 3.72 -15.42 3.43
N CYS A 182 2.88 -16.33 2.93
CA CYS A 182 3.29 -17.42 2.05
C CYS A 182 3.89 -16.88 0.74
N THR A 183 3.22 -15.93 0.08
CA THR A 183 3.74 -15.30 -1.16
C THR A 183 5.06 -14.57 -0.91
N TYR A 184 5.20 -13.90 0.24
CA TYR A 184 6.46 -13.26 0.61
C TYR A 184 7.59 -14.28 0.83
N LEU A 185 7.30 -15.35 1.58
CA LEU A 185 8.25 -16.41 1.87
C LEU A 185 8.72 -17.12 0.59
N ASP A 186 7.80 -17.48 -0.30
CA ASP A 186 8.11 -18.10 -1.58
C ASP A 186 9.05 -17.19 -2.41
N SER A 187 8.72 -15.91 -2.54
CA SER A 187 9.59 -14.94 -3.21
C SER A 187 10.96 -14.81 -2.52
N ALA A 188 11.01 -14.83 -1.19
CA ALA A 188 12.25 -14.73 -0.44
C ALA A 188 13.15 -15.96 -0.63
N VAL A 189 12.57 -17.16 -0.60
CA VAL A 189 13.26 -18.44 -0.85
C VAL A 189 13.79 -18.50 -2.27
N ASN A 190 13.00 -18.09 -3.26
CA ASN A 190 13.41 -18.05 -4.67
C ASN A 190 14.61 -17.11 -4.92
N ARG A 191 14.81 -16.08 -4.09
CA ARG A 191 16.00 -15.21 -4.16
C ARG A 191 17.26 -15.85 -3.56
N LEU A 192 17.12 -16.84 -2.67
CA LEU A 192 18.25 -17.53 -2.04
C LEU A 192 18.87 -18.59 -2.96
N ASP A 193 18.13 -19.12 -3.93
CA ASP A 193 18.61 -20.13 -4.88
C ASP A 193 18.41 -19.73 -6.36
N PRO A 194 19.06 -18.65 -6.83
CA PRO A 194 18.93 -18.18 -8.22
C PRO A 194 19.55 -19.15 -9.26
N ASN A 195 20.20 -20.24 -8.81
CA ASN A 195 20.89 -21.22 -9.65
C ASN A 195 20.21 -22.61 -9.65
N ALA A 196 19.03 -22.77 -9.04
CA ALA A 196 18.29 -24.03 -9.03
C ALA A 196 17.94 -24.53 -10.45
N ASP A 197 17.55 -23.61 -11.34
CA ASP A 197 17.23 -23.93 -12.75
C ASP A 197 18.44 -24.47 -13.53
N VAL A 198 19.65 -24.00 -13.18
CA VAL A 198 20.91 -24.45 -13.82
C VAL A 198 21.32 -25.82 -13.30
N LYS A 199 21.13 -26.10 -12.01
CA LYS A 199 21.49 -27.39 -11.40
C LYS A 199 20.58 -28.54 -11.84
N MET A 200 19.29 -28.29 -12.08
CA MET A 200 18.34 -29.27 -12.62
C MET A 200 18.75 -29.77 -14.01
N SER A 201 19.42 -28.91 -14.80
CA SER A 201 19.87 -29.21 -16.17
C SER A 201 21.17 -30.02 -16.24
N LEU A 202 21.98 -30.01 -15.17
CA LEU A 202 23.30 -30.67 -15.09
C LEU A 202 23.28 -32.03 -14.36
N ALA A 203 22.18 -32.38 -13.69
CA ALA A 203 22.05 -33.63 -12.93
C ALA A 203 21.75 -34.88 -13.80
N ALA A 204 21.76 -34.76 -15.13
CA ALA A 204 21.44 -35.85 -16.06
C ALA A 204 22.61 -36.84 -16.34
N ILE A 205 23.72 -36.79 -15.59
CA ILE A 205 24.84 -37.72 -15.75
C ILE A 205 25.08 -38.46 -14.42
N PRO A 206 24.78 -39.77 -14.31
CA PRO A 206 24.93 -40.51 -13.07
C PRO A 206 26.38 -40.98 -12.89
N GLY A 207 27.04 -40.50 -11.83
CA GLY A 207 28.32 -41.01 -11.33
C GLY A 207 28.15 -41.58 -9.91
N PRO A 208 28.82 -42.69 -9.55
CA PRO A 208 28.65 -43.34 -8.26
C PRO A 208 29.62 -42.74 -7.24
N SER A 209 29.18 -41.75 -6.48
CA SER A 209 29.86 -41.35 -5.25
C SER A 209 28.82 -40.84 -4.27
N SER A 210 28.78 -41.45 -3.08
CA SER A 210 28.03 -41.08 -1.89
C SER A 210 27.75 -39.57 -1.81
N ILE A 211 26.52 -39.18 -2.15
CA ILE A 211 26.07 -37.80 -2.08
C ILE A 211 25.44 -37.62 -0.70
N ASP A 212 26.19 -37.08 0.24
CA ASP A 212 25.56 -36.29 1.29
C ASP A 212 24.92 -35.10 0.57
N ILE A 213 23.62 -35.21 0.28
CA ILE A 213 22.85 -34.12 -0.31
C ILE A 213 22.77 -33.05 0.79
N ALA A 214 23.76 -32.16 0.83
CA ALA A 214 23.69 -30.96 1.65
C ALA A 214 22.47 -30.18 1.18
N GLN A 215 21.36 -30.31 1.92
CA GLN A 215 20.11 -29.62 1.62
C GLN A 215 20.40 -28.12 1.54
N THR A 216 20.00 -27.49 0.44
CA THR A 216 20.18 -26.04 0.32
C THR A 216 19.29 -25.33 1.35
N PRO A 217 19.67 -24.14 1.85
CA PRO A 217 18.82 -23.37 2.75
C PRO A 217 17.40 -23.17 2.20
N ALA A 218 17.26 -23.04 0.88
CA ALA A 218 15.97 -22.98 0.20
C ALA A 218 15.15 -24.28 0.33
N GLN A 219 15.79 -25.45 0.18
CA GLN A 219 15.16 -26.76 0.41
C GLN A 219 14.73 -26.96 1.86
N GLN A 220 15.48 -26.41 2.81
CA GLN A 220 15.11 -26.48 4.22
C GLN A 220 13.89 -25.60 4.52
N MET A 221 13.77 -24.43 3.89
CA MET A 221 12.61 -23.55 4.05
C MET A 221 11.31 -24.09 3.45
N LEU A 222 11.38 -25.01 2.48
CA LEU A 222 10.21 -25.72 1.96
C LEU A 222 9.45 -26.49 3.05
N SER A 223 10.11 -26.89 4.14
CA SER A 223 9.42 -27.50 5.31
C SER A 223 8.39 -26.56 5.96
N LEU A 224 8.53 -25.24 5.83
CA LEU A 224 7.54 -24.27 6.31
C LEU A 224 6.27 -24.26 5.45
N VAL A 225 6.28 -24.86 4.26
CA VAL A 225 5.07 -25.04 3.44
C VAL A 225 4.10 -26.02 4.09
N GLU A 226 4.60 -27.09 4.69
CA GLU A 226 3.78 -28.02 5.46
C GLU A 226 3.13 -27.31 6.66
N PHE A 227 3.91 -26.47 7.36
CA PHE A 227 3.39 -25.65 8.44
C PHE A 227 2.31 -24.66 7.97
N ALA A 228 2.50 -24.03 6.81
CA ALA A 228 1.51 -23.16 6.20
C ALA A 228 0.19 -23.91 5.88
N ALA A 229 0.29 -25.14 5.35
CA ALA A 229 -0.86 -25.98 5.05
C ALA A 229 -1.63 -26.38 6.32
N GLU A 230 -0.93 -26.70 7.42
CA GLU A 230 -1.59 -26.96 8.70
C GLU A 230 -2.25 -25.70 9.28
N LEU A 231 -1.61 -24.54 9.19
CA LEU A 231 -2.23 -23.26 9.58
C LEU A 231 -3.47 -22.93 8.75
N GLN A 232 -3.44 -23.21 7.44
CA GLN A 232 -4.58 -23.04 6.55
C GLN A 232 -5.79 -23.87 7.03
N LYS A 233 -5.55 -25.14 7.39
CA LYS A 233 -6.58 -26.05 7.94
C LYS A 233 -7.12 -25.54 9.28
N ILE A 234 -6.24 -25.14 10.21
CA ILE A 234 -6.63 -24.58 11.52
C ILE A 234 -7.49 -23.32 11.35
N CYS A 235 -7.13 -22.46 10.38
CA CYS A 235 -7.87 -21.24 10.06
C CYS A 235 -9.15 -21.48 9.25
N LYS A 236 -9.45 -22.73 8.86
CA LYS A 236 -10.61 -23.11 8.04
C LYS A 236 -10.66 -22.34 6.71
N ILE A 237 -9.51 -22.23 6.06
CA ILE A 237 -9.39 -21.61 4.73
C ILE A 237 -9.43 -22.73 3.69
N SER A 238 -10.45 -22.73 2.81
CA SER A 238 -10.52 -23.68 1.70
C SER A 238 -9.48 -23.35 0.64
N ASP A 239 -9.08 -24.36 -0.13
CA ASP A 239 -8.09 -24.21 -1.20
C ASP A 239 -8.57 -23.21 -2.28
N ASP A 240 -9.84 -23.28 -2.68
CA ASP A 240 -10.43 -22.34 -3.63
C ASP A 240 -10.33 -20.88 -3.17
N SER A 241 -10.60 -20.65 -1.88
CA SER A 241 -10.53 -19.33 -1.26
C SER A 241 -9.07 -18.84 -1.21
N PHE A 242 -8.16 -19.73 -0.79
CA PHE A 242 -6.73 -19.44 -0.76
C PHE A 242 -6.18 -19.07 -2.14
N ILE A 243 -6.53 -19.84 -3.18
CA ILE A 243 -6.11 -19.59 -4.56
C ILE A 243 -6.67 -18.26 -5.07
N SER A 244 -7.97 -18.02 -4.88
CA SER A 244 -8.58 -16.75 -5.32
C SER A 244 -7.97 -15.54 -4.61
N THR A 245 -7.73 -15.63 -3.29
CA THR A 245 -7.05 -14.60 -2.53
C THR A 245 -5.60 -14.43 -3.00
N HIS A 246 -4.90 -15.51 -3.30
CA HIS A 246 -3.54 -15.50 -3.84
C HIS A 246 -3.45 -14.78 -5.18
N GLU A 247 -4.39 -15.01 -6.10
CA GLU A 247 -4.46 -14.33 -7.39
C GLU A 247 -4.61 -12.81 -7.21
N LEU A 248 -5.53 -12.38 -6.34
CA LEU A 248 -5.76 -10.96 -6.05
C LEU A 248 -4.53 -10.30 -5.40
N VAL A 249 -4.00 -10.92 -4.34
CA VAL A 249 -2.82 -10.41 -3.63
C VAL A 249 -1.62 -10.34 -4.56
N SER A 250 -1.37 -11.39 -5.34
CA SER A 250 -0.25 -11.43 -6.29
C SER A 250 -0.39 -10.36 -7.37
N ALA A 251 -1.58 -10.14 -7.92
CA ALA A 251 -1.81 -9.09 -8.91
C ALA A 251 -1.49 -7.68 -8.37
N ILE A 252 -1.76 -7.43 -7.09
CA ILE A 252 -1.41 -6.16 -6.42
C ILE A 252 0.10 -6.08 -6.19
N LEU A 253 0.70 -7.15 -5.65
CA LEU A 253 2.12 -7.16 -5.31
C LEU A 253 3.03 -7.11 -6.53
N VAL A 254 2.64 -7.68 -7.67
CA VAL A 254 3.38 -7.57 -8.93
C VAL A 254 3.52 -6.11 -9.35
N LYS A 255 2.43 -5.34 -9.33
CA LYS A 255 2.44 -3.90 -9.65
C LYS A 255 3.29 -3.11 -8.67
N TYR A 256 3.19 -3.44 -7.38
CA TYR A 256 3.98 -2.81 -6.33
C TYR A 256 5.48 -3.07 -6.51
N ASN A 257 5.87 -4.33 -6.73
CA ASN A 257 7.27 -4.73 -6.94
C ASN A 257 7.87 -4.15 -8.22
N ALA A 258 7.06 -3.96 -9.27
CA ALA A 258 7.45 -3.29 -10.51
C ALA A 258 7.60 -1.76 -10.35
N GLN A 259 7.34 -1.21 -9.15
CA GLN A 259 7.34 0.23 -8.88
C GLN A 259 6.44 1.01 -9.84
N GLU A 260 5.33 0.39 -10.27
CA GLU A 260 4.38 1.04 -11.16
C GLU A 260 3.82 2.30 -10.49
N GLN A 261 3.54 3.31 -11.31
CA GLN A 261 2.94 4.53 -10.79
C GLN A 261 1.57 4.21 -10.17
N THR A 262 1.43 4.44 -8.86
CA THR A 262 0.13 4.28 -8.23
C THR A 262 -0.86 5.26 -8.87
N PRO A 263 -2.08 4.81 -9.23
CA PRO A 263 -3.09 5.66 -9.84
C PRO A 263 -3.57 6.75 -8.87
N HIS A 264 -3.44 6.49 -7.57
CA HIS A 264 -3.82 7.39 -6.50
C HIS A 264 -2.56 8.04 -5.90
N ARG A 265 -2.50 9.38 -5.95
CA ARG A 265 -1.41 10.18 -5.37
C ARG A 265 -1.99 11.37 -4.64
N GLN A 266 -1.55 11.58 -3.40
CA GLN A 266 -1.87 12.79 -2.66
C GLN A 266 -1.03 13.94 -3.22
N ARG A 267 -1.66 14.88 -3.91
CA ARG A 267 -0.97 16.08 -4.42
C ARG A 267 -0.78 17.07 -3.27
N LEU A 268 0.40 17.08 -2.66
CA LEU A 268 0.74 18.11 -1.69
C LEU A 268 0.77 19.48 -2.40
N VAL A 269 -0.02 20.43 -1.88
CA VAL A 269 -0.07 21.80 -2.40
C VAL A 269 0.52 22.71 -1.32
N TRP A 270 1.56 23.45 -1.69
CA TRP A 270 2.13 24.47 -0.83
C TRP A 270 1.12 25.61 -0.65
N ARG A 271 0.55 25.72 0.54
CA ARG A 271 -0.28 26.85 0.94
C ARG A 271 0.61 27.91 1.57
N LEU A 272 0.76 29.02 0.86
CA LEU A 272 1.54 30.16 1.33
C LEU A 272 0.63 31.08 2.15
N SER A 273 1.15 31.65 3.24
CA SER A 273 0.43 32.68 3.99
C SER A 273 0.11 33.87 3.07
N SER A 274 -0.96 34.63 3.36
CA SER A 274 -1.30 35.81 2.56
C SER A 274 -0.20 36.87 2.54
N ARG A 275 0.64 36.93 3.60
CA ARG A 275 1.84 37.78 3.65
C ARG A 275 2.92 37.24 2.72
N THR A 276 3.23 35.95 2.80
CA THR A 276 4.25 35.31 1.95
C THR A 276 3.86 35.34 0.48
N ALA A 277 2.60 35.05 0.14
CA ALA A 277 2.07 35.09 -1.22
C ALA A 277 2.16 36.50 -1.84
N ARG A 278 1.99 37.56 -1.04
CA ARG A 278 2.16 38.95 -1.49
C ARG A 278 3.62 39.34 -1.71
N LEU A 279 4.54 38.73 -0.98
CA LEU A 279 5.99 38.99 -1.09
C LEU A 279 6.64 38.18 -2.22
N LEU A 280 6.06 37.03 -2.55
CA LEU A 280 6.52 36.22 -3.67
C LEU A 280 6.08 36.87 -4.98
N ARG A 281 7.02 37.03 -5.92
CA ARG A 281 6.67 37.44 -7.29
C ARG A 281 5.75 36.37 -7.89
N PRO A 282 4.78 36.74 -8.77
CA PRO A 282 3.93 35.76 -9.45
C PRO A 282 4.79 34.65 -10.09
N THR A 283 4.73 33.47 -9.50
CA THR A 283 5.50 32.29 -9.94
C THR A 283 4.91 31.65 -11.18
N ASP A 284 3.74 32.11 -11.64
CA ASP A 284 3.04 31.62 -12.83
C ASP A 284 3.90 31.71 -14.11
N LYS A 285 4.91 32.58 -14.11
CA LYS A 285 5.88 32.74 -15.21
C LYS A 285 7.23 32.06 -14.98
N PHE A 286 7.46 31.49 -13.79
CA PHE A 286 8.62 30.66 -13.52
C PHE A 286 8.31 29.23 -13.93
N THR A 287 8.41 28.95 -15.23
CA THR A 287 8.63 27.58 -15.68
C THR A 287 9.99 27.16 -15.15
N SER A 288 10.01 26.25 -14.17
CA SER A 288 11.26 25.58 -13.84
C SER A 288 11.62 24.72 -15.04
N VAL A 289 12.46 25.25 -15.93
CA VAL A 289 13.15 24.46 -16.98
C VAL A 289 14.27 23.63 -16.32
N LEU A 290 14.03 23.19 -15.08
CA LEU A 290 14.86 22.19 -14.46
C LEU A 290 14.55 20.91 -15.24
N PRO A 291 15.57 20.25 -15.79
CA PRO A 291 15.35 18.96 -16.43
C PRO A 291 14.67 18.06 -15.40
N VAL A 292 13.62 17.36 -15.84
CA VAL A 292 13.02 16.28 -15.06
C VAL A 292 14.15 15.38 -14.62
N ILE A 293 14.32 15.19 -13.31
CA ILE A 293 15.24 14.18 -12.80
C ILE A 293 14.66 12.86 -13.29
N ALA A 294 15.34 12.24 -14.25
CA ALA A 294 14.92 10.97 -14.78
C ALA A 294 15.23 9.89 -13.73
N GLU A 295 14.29 9.68 -12.81
CA GLU A 295 14.38 8.66 -11.74
C GLU A 295 14.61 7.25 -12.30
N HIS A 296 14.32 7.04 -13.59
CA HIS A 296 14.50 5.77 -14.30
C HIS A 296 15.40 5.87 -15.55
N ALA A 297 16.24 6.90 -15.68
CA ALA A 297 17.25 6.89 -16.75
C ALA A 297 18.31 5.83 -16.42
N PRO A 298 18.61 4.89 -17.35
CA PRO A 298 19.80 4.06 -17.23
C PRO A 298 21.02 4.99 -17.12
N VAL A 299 21.83 4.82 -16.09
CA VAL A 299 23.08 5.58 -15.94
C VAL A 299 23.92 5.32 -17.20
N PRO A 300 24.18 6.33 -18.06
CA PRO A 300 24.94 6.10 -19.27
C PRO A 300 26.39 5.81 -18.87
N SER A 301 26.95 4.73 -19.44
CA SER A 301 28.35 4.34 -19.26
C SER A 301 29.29 5.54 -19.57
N PRO A 302 30.42 5.68 -18.85
CA PRO A 302 31.24 6.90 -18.83
C PRO A 302 31.91 7.28 -20.16
N SER A 303 31.74 6.51 -21.24
CA SER A 303 32.45 6.68 -22.51
C SER A 303 31.77 7.60 -23.54
N ARG A 304 30.60 8.19 -23.25
CA ARG A 304 29.90 9.10 -24.19
C ARG A 304 29.63 10.49 -23.61
N ILE A 305 30.67 11.18 -23.16
CA ILE A 305 30.64 12.65 -23.06
C ILE A 305 30.83 13.22 -24.48
N ARG A 306 29.73 13.32 -25.25
CA ARG A 306 29.75 14.03 -26.54
C ARG A 306 29.72 15.53 -26.26
N LYS A 307 30.90 16.17 -26.34
CA LYS A 307 31.06 17.63 -26.39
C LYS A 307 30.21 18.17 -27.54
N ASN A 308 29.09 18.82 -27.23
CA ASN A 308 28.51 19.90 -28.05
C ASN A 308 27.36 20.56 -27.29
N ARG A 309 27.69 21.57 -26.48
CA ARG A 309 26.74 22.61 -26.07
C ARG A 309 27.23 23.95 -26.62
N LYS A 310 26.77 24.32 -27.82
CA LYS A 310 26.78 25.72 -28.26
C LYS A 310 25.61 26.41 -27.56
N PHE A 311 25.91 27.23 -26.56
CA PHE A 311 24.94 28.15 -25.98
C PHE A 311 24.66 29.27 -26.99
N GLY A 312 23.47 29.27 -27.58
CA GLY A 312 22.98 30.41 -28.36
C GLY A 312 22.62 31.55 -27.41
N ARG A 313 23.47 32.58 -27.32
CA ARG A 313 23.10 33.88 -26.74
C ARG A 313 22.09 34.54 -27.69
N ARG A 314 20.82 34.67 -27.27
CA ARG A 314 19.87 35.53 -27.99
C ARG A 314 20.08 36.98 -27.58
N HIS A 315 20.41 37.79 -28.58
CA HIS A 315 20.49 39.24 -28.54
C HIS A 315 19.17 39.84 -28.04
N GLY A 316 19.26 40.76 -27.07
CA GLY A 316 18.17 41.63 -26.69
C GLY A 316 17.92 42.66 -27.79
N ASN A 317 16.65 42.83 -28.19
CA ASN A 317 16.25 43.93 -29.03
C ASN A 317 15.54 45.01 -28.20
N LYS A 318 16.04 46.23 -28.37
CA LYS A 318 15.63 47.47 -27.71
C LYS A 318 14.23 47.90 -28.11
N ARG A 319 13.61 48.61 -27.17
CA ARG A 319 12.43 49.47 -27.24
C ARG A 319 12.20 50.14 -28.60
N ARG A 320 10.93 50.19 -29.00
CA ARG A 320 10.25 51.45 -29.37
C ARG A 320 8.81 51.37 -28.90
#